data_AF-A0A3N9UTZ0-F1
#
_entry.id   AF-A0A3N9UTZ0-F1
#
_cell.length_a   1.000
_cell.length_b   1.000
_cell.length_c   1.000
_cell.angle_alpha   90.00
_cell.angle_beta   90.00
_cell.angle_gamma   90.00
#
_symmetry.space_group_name_H-M   'P 1'
#
loop_
_entity.id
_entity.type
_entity.pdbx_description
1 polymer ?
#
loop_
_entity_poly.entity_id
_entity_poly.type
_entity_poly.pdbx_seq_one_letter_code
_entity_poly.pdbx_strand_id
1 'polypeptide(L)' 'MRIKLTGGCVYDPDQNWRGEIRDLFIEDGRIIADPGPDARFQAEYDVSGKIVMAGAIDIHSH' A
#
# COMPACT_ATOMS: atom_id res chain seq x y z
N MET A 1 -12.65 1.01 8.37
CA MET A 1 -11.77 2.13 8.01
C MET A 1 -11.10 1.84 6.68
N ARG A 2 -11.35 2.69 5.69
CA ARG A 2 -10.80 2.63 4.34
C ARG A 2 -9.76 3.75 4.17
N ILE A 3 -8.56 3.35 3.78
CA ILE A 3 -7.38 4.22 3.62
C ILE A 3 -6.90 4.12 2.19
N LYS A 4 -6.42 5.24 1.65
CA LYS A 4 -5.65 5.27 0.41
C LYS A 4 -4.21 5.71 0.69
N LEU A 5 -3.24 4.98 0.14
CA LEU A 5 -1.86 5.44 0.00
C LEU A 5 -1.65 5.84 -1.45
N THR A 6 -1.22 7.07 -1.69
CA THR A 6 -1.13 7.63 -3.05
C THR A 6 0.33 7.83 -3.47
N GLY A 7 0.67 7.41 -4.69
CA GLY A 7 1.95 7.71 -5.34
C GLY A 7 3.18 6.99 -4.80
N GLY A 8 3.02 5.87 -4.09
CA GLY A 8 4.14 5.16 -3.47
C GLY A 8 5.02 4.43 -4.49
N CYS A 9 6.34 4.40 -4.25
CA CYS A 9 7.27 3.55 -5.00
C CYS A 9 7.23 2.15 -4.37
N VAL A 10 6.42 1.26 -4.94
CA VAL A 10 6.08 -0.05 -4.34
C VAL A 10 7.05 -1.13 -4.80
N TYR A 11 7.59 -1.86 -3.83
CA TYR A 11 8.35 -3.08 -4.05
C TYR A 11 7.58 -4.27 -3.48
N ASP A 12 7.20 -5.19 -4.36
CA ASP A 12 6.50 -6.43 -4.01
C ASP A 12 7.04 -7.56 -4.90
N PRO A 13 7.92 -8.44 -4.38
CA PRO A 13 8.49 -9.54 -5.15
C PRO A 13 7.46 -10.57 -5.63
N ASP A 14 6.38 -10.79 -4.88
CA ASP A 14 5.33 -11.76 -5.22
C ASP A 14 4.53 -11.29 -6.45
N GLN A 15 4.27 -9.98 -6.50
CA GLN A 15 3.63 -9.32 -7.65
C GLN A 15 4.63 -8.89 -8.74
N ASN A 16 5.93 -9.15 -8.52
CA ASN A 16 7.05 -8.75 -9.38
C ASN A 16 7.15 -7.21 -9.61
N TRP A 17 6.68 -6.41 -8.67
CA TRP A 17 6.81 -4.95 -8.69
C TRP A 17 8.17 -4.52 -8.13
N ARG A 18 8.91 -3.72 -8.90
CA ARG A 18 10.31 -3.36 -8.63
C ARG A 18 10.50 -1.85 -8.52
N GLY A 19 9.68 -1.21 -7.70
CA GLY A 19 9.69 0.24 -7.52
C GLY A 19 8.69 0.97 -8.40
N GLU A 20 7.60 0.31 -8.79
CA GLU A 20 6.54 0.91 -9.58
C GLU A 20 5.79 1.97 -8.76
N ILE A 21 5.44 3.10 -9.39
CA ILE A 21 4.60 4.11 -8.74
C ILE A 21 3.15 3.61 -8.76
N ARG A 22 2.59 3.35 -7.58
CA ARG A 22 1.24 2.78 -7.43
C ARG A 22 0.50 3.39 -6.24
N ASP A 23 -0.82 3.41 -6.37
CA ASP A 23 -1.72 3.64 -5.25
C ASP A 23 -2.07 2.30 -4.60
N LEU A 24 -2.22 2.29 -3.28
CA LEU A 24 -2.64 1.12 -2.51
C LEU A 24 -3.88 1.45 -1.70
N PHE A 25 -4.78 0.48 -1.60
CA PHE A 25 -6.07 0.63 -0.96
C PHE A 25 -6.19 -0.38 0.18
N ILE A 26 -6.58 0.11 1.36
CA ILE A 26 -6.72 -0.70 2.56
C ILE A 26 -8.14 -0.52 3.08
N GLU A 27 -8.83 -1.60 3.39
CA GLU A 27 -10.13 -1.61 4.05
C GLU A 27 -10.12 -2.56 5.23
N ASP A 28 -10.46 -2.05 6.41
CA ASP A 28 -10.59 -2.82 7.66
C ASP A 28 -9.36 -3.69 7.96
N GLY A 29 -8.18 -3.11 7.73
CA GLY A 29 -6.89 -3.75 7.98
C GLY A 29 -6.43 -4.72 6.89
N ARG A 30 -7.12 -4.79 5.74
CA ARG A 30 -6.74 -5.65 4.60
C ARG A 30 -6.48 -4.82 3.36
N ILE A 31 -5.48 -5.21 2.57
CA ILE A 31 -5.27 -4.65 1.24
C ILE A 31 -6.40 -5.13 0.33
N ILE A 32 -6.99 -4.21 -0.43
CA ILE A 32 -8.06 -4.48 -1.39
C ILE A 32 -7.66 -3.99 -2.78
N ALA A 33 -8.36 -4.47 -3.81
CA ALA A 33 -8.27 -3.88 -5.14
C ALA A 33 -8.80 -2.44 -5.14
N ASP A 34 -8.48 -1.67 -6.19
CA ASP A 34 -9.03 -0.33 -6.38
C ASP A 34 -10.57 -0.36 -6.29
N PRO A 35 -11.18 0.30 -5.28
CA PRO A 35 -12.62 0.31 -5.09
C PRO A 35 -13.36 1.20 -6.09
N GLY A 36 -12.66 1.87 -7.01
CA GLY A 36 -13.22 2.70 -8.07
C GLY A 36 -13.36 4.19 -7.70
N PRO A 37 -13.77 5.03 -8.66
CA PRO A 37 -13.71 6.49 -8.55
C PRO A 37 -14.67 7.09 -7.50
N ASP A 38 -15.77 6.41 -7.21
CA ASP A 38 -16.78 6.87 -6.24
C ASP A 38 -16.45 6.44 -4.80
N ALA A 39 -15.33 5.74 -4.60
CA ALA A 39 -14.93 5.27 -3.29
C ALA A 39 -14.58 6.43 -2.36
N ARG A 40 -15.12 6.37 -1.15
CA ARG A 40 -14.80 7.33 -0.09
C ARG A 40 -13.75 6.74 0.85
N PHE A 41 -12.71 7.52 1.11
CA PHE A 41 -11.65 7.17 2.04
C PHE A 41 -11.82 7.98 3.33
N GLN A 42 -11.66 7.33 4.48
CA GLN A 42 -11.60 8.04 5.77
C GLN A 42 -10.24 8.73 5.96
N ALA A 43 -9.20 8.21 5.31
CA ALA A 43 -7.88 8.83 5.29
C ALA A 43 -7.19 8.59 3.95
N GLU A 44 -6.43 9.60 3.51
CA GLU A 44 -5.51 9.50 2.38
C GLU A 44 -4.14 9.98 2.83
N TYR A 45 -3.11 9.24 2.47
CA TYR A 45 -1.72 9.57 2.77
C TYR A 45 -0.93 9.64 1.46
N ASP A 46 -0.42 10.82 1.16
CA ASP A 46 0.53 11.00 0.05
C ASP A 46 1.89 10.46 0.47
N VAL A 47 2.35 9.44 -0.25
CA VAL A 47 3.63 8.78 -0.06
C VAL A 47 4.52 8.90 -1.30
N SER A 48 4.28 9.94 -2.10
CA SER A 48 5.10 10.28 -3.27
C SER A 48 6.58 10.41 -2.91
N GLY A 49 7.44 9.76 -3.70
CA GLY A 49 8.88 9.71 -3.47
C GLY A 49 9.31 8.89 -2.25
N LYS A 50 8.39 8.16 -1.61
CA LYS A 50 8.70 7.20 -0.54
C LYS A 50 8.69 5.77 -1.08
N ILE A 51 9.52 4.94 -0.47
CA ILE A 51 9.52 3.49 -0.70
C ILE A 51 8.40 2.88 0.15
N VAL A 52 7.61 2.00 -0.47
CA VAL A 52 6.55 1.23 0.18
C VAL A 52 6.82 -0.26 -0.02
N MET A 53 6.75 -1.02 1.06
CA MET A 53 6.92 -2.48 1.08
C MET A 53 5.91 -3.08 2.06
N ALA A 54 5.72 -4.40 2.00
CA ALA A 54 5.04 -5.12 3.05
C ALA A 54 5.73 -4.91 4.42
N GLY A 55 4.96 -5.05 5.49
CA GLY A 55 5.51 -5.09 6.85
C GLY A 55 6.52 -6.24 6.96
N ALA A 56 7.72 -5.93 7.46
CA ALA A 56 8.79 -6.91 7.57
C ALA A 56 8.41 -8.02 8.57
N ILE A 57 8.86 -9.25 8.26
CA ILE A 57 8.70 -10.41 9.14
C ILE A 57 10.07 -10.70 9.73
N ASP A 58 10.20 -10.54 11.04
CA ASP A 58 11.33 -11.05 11.80
C ASP A 58 11.00 -12.47 12.25
N ILE A 59 11.79 -13.44 11.79
CA ILE A 59 11.58 -14.86 12.12
C ILE A 59 12.32 -15.28 13.38
N HIS A 60 13.29 -14.49 13.85
CA HIS A 60 14.12 -14.83 15.01
C HIS A 60 14.85 -13.61 15.57
N SER A 61 14.56 -13.27 16.83
CA SER A 61 15.27 -12.27 17.63
C SER A 61 15.54 -12.83 19.04
N HIS A 62 16.61 -12.39 19.69
CA HIS A 62 17.00 -12.82 21.04
C HIS A 62 16.74 -11.73 22.08
#